data_AF-A0A1Y2VSE3-F1
#
_entry.id   AF-A0A1Y2VSE3-F1
#
_cell.length_a   1.000
_cell.length_b   1.000
_cell.length_c   1.000
_cell.angle_alpha   90.00
_cell.angle_beta   90.00
_cell.angle_gamma   90.00
#
_symmetry.space_group_name_H-M   'P 1'
#
loop_
_entity.id
_entity.type
_entity.pdbx_description
1 polymer ?
#
loop_
_entity_poly.entity_id
_entity_poly.type
_entity_poly.pdbx_seq_one_letter_code
_entity_poly.pdbx_strand_id
1 'polypeptide(L)'
;MLTSSLLALATSVRPNGDLLLTTLMPNASVWTLKQPYAPHPEIPRMHTFDNATGLTGVAETKSGTFVVLAAQFKGEGDPVPGSFEVWEFSFSSSLPSSKSGGIESTPSTRKITDFP
;
A
#
# COMPACT_ATOMS: atom_id res chain seq x y z
N MET A 1 -20.59 -2.47 16.49
CA MET A 1 -19.24 -2.73 17.01
C MET A 1 -18.31 -2.92 15.82
N LEU A 2 -17.65 -1.86 15.35
CA LEU A 2 -16.72 -1.93 14.20
C LEU A 2 -15.71 -0.80 14.34
N THR A 3 -14.61 -1.05 15.02
CA THR A 3 -13.37 -0.28 14.83
C THR A 3 -12.19 -1.23 15.06
N SER A 4 -11.95 -2.14 14.10
CA SER A 4 -10.56 -2.55 13.87
C SER A 4 -9.86 -1.31 13.33
N SER A 5 -9.23 -0.55 14.22
CA SER A 5 -8.41 0.60 13.86
C SER A 5 -7.28 0.09 12.95
N LEU A 6 -7.34 0.46 11.67
CA LEU A 6 -6.24 0.26 10.74
C LEU A 6 -5.04 1.04 11.28
N LEU A 7 -4.05 0.34 11.85
CA LEU A 7 -2.78 0.96 12.20
C LEU A 7 -1.99 1.16 10.90
N ALA A 8 -2.27 2.26 10.20
CA ALA A 8 -1.46 2.69 9.07
C ALA A 8 -0.18 3.33 9.63
N LEU A 9 0.97 2.70 9.38
CA LEU A 9 2.24 3.24 9.87
C LEU A 9 2.89 4.21 8.90
N ALA A 10 2.75 3.96 7.59
CA ALA A 10 3.34 4.79 6.56
C ALA A 10 2.27 5.16 5.54
N THR A 11 2.34 6.41 5.09
CA THR A 11 1.41 6.99 4.14
C THR A 11 2.16 7.73 3.05
N SER A 12 1.63 7.70 1.84
CA SER A 12 2.13 8.53 0.74
C SER A 12 0.97 9.09 -0.06
N VAL A 13 1.14 10.30 -0.59
CA VAL A 13 0.12 10.96 -1.41
C VAL A 13 0.29 10.51 -2.86
N ARG A 14 -0.78 10.05 -3.49
CA ARG A 14 -0.80 9.71 -4.91
C ARG A 14 -1.02 10.97 -5.76
N PRO A 15 -0.59 10.99 -7.03
CA PRO A 15 -0.80 12.15 -7.92
C PRO A 15 -2.26 12.57 -8.12
N ASN A 16 -3.22 11.67 -7.89
CA ASN A 16 -4.66 11.96 -7.95
C ASN A 16 -5.24 12.49 -6.63
N GLY A 17 -4.42 12.68 -5.59
CA GLY A 17 -4.83 13.15 -4.26
C GLY A 17 -5.31 12.05 -3.31
N ASP A 18 -5.37 10.80 -3.74
CA ASP A 18 -5.64 9.66 -2.85
C ASP A 18 -4.41 9.34 -1.98
N LEU A 19 -4.59 8.64 -0.87
CA LEU A 19 -3.47 8.19 -0.03
C LEU A 19 -3.20 6.70 -0.22
N LEU A 20 -1.94 6.34 -0.38
CA LEU A 20 -1.47 4.97 -0.27
C LEU A 20 -1.13 4.69 1.19
N LEU A 21 -1.70 3.63 1.77
CA LEU A 21 -1.52 3.26 3.17
C LEU A 21 -0.93 1.85 3.27
N THR A 22 -0.04 1.64 4.25
CA THR A 22 0.54 0.33 4.56
C THR A 22 0.21 -0.11 5.97
N THR A 23 -0.11 -1.39 6.15
CA THR A 23 -0.36 -2.00 7.47
C THR A 23 0.92 -2.60 8.05
N LEU A 24 1.26 -2.24 9.29
CA LEU A 24 2.43 -2.81 9.97
C LEU A 24 2.27 -4.29 10.24
N MET A 25 1.19 -4.69 10.90
CA MET A 25 0.90 -6.06 11.33
C MET A 25 -0.61 -6.16 11.63
N PRO A 26 -1.20 -7.37 11.73
CA PRO A 26 -0.62 -8.68 11.43
C PRO A 26 -0.72 -9.08 9.94
N ASN A 27 -1.09 -8.15 9.04
CA ASN A 27 -1.28 -8.45 7.62
C ASN A 27 -0.51 -7.43 6.78
N ALA A 28 0.46 -7.89 5.99
CA ALA A 28 1.17 -7.07 5.04
C ALA A 28 0.24 -6.67 3.90
N SER A 29 -0.46 -5.55 4.05
CA SER A 29 -1.44 -5.07 3.07
C SER A 29 -1.21 -3.62 2.69
N VAL A 30 -1.42 -3.37 1.40
CA VAL A 30 -1.45 -2.03 0.80
C VAL A 30 -2.89 -1.66 0.53
N TRP A 31 -3.27 -0.45 0.93
CA TRP A 31 -4.62 0.10 0.80
C TRP A 31 -4.57 1.46 0.11
N THR A 32 -5.67 1.84 -0.53
CA THR A 32 -5.87 3.21 -1.00
C THR A 32 -6.97 3.86 -0.18
N LEU A 33 -6.72 5.02 0.42
CA LEU A 33 -7.77 5.91 0.90
C LEU A 33 -8.16 6.86 -0.22
N LYS A 34 -9.34 6.63 -0.79
CA LYS A 34 -9.89 7.43 -1.88
C LYS A 34 -10.53 8.70 -1.38
N GLN A 35 -10.26 9.81 -2.06
CA GLN A 35 -10.89 11.10 -1.80
C GLN A 35 -10.90 11.41 -0.29
N PRO A 36 -9.72 11.53 0.36
CA PRO A 36 -9.62 11.61 1.83
C PRO A 36 -10.39 12.80 2.45
N TYR A 37 -10.77 13.79 1.63
CA TYR A 37 -11.54 14.97 2.03
C TYR A 37 -13.07 14.78 1.91
N ALA A 38 -13.53 13.66 1.33
CA ALA A 38 -14.95 13.37 1.18
C ALA A 38 -15.58 13.01 2.54
N PRO A 39 -16.87 13.30 2.76
CA PRO A 39 -17.57 12.91 3.99
C PRO A 39 -17.55 11.40 4.28
N HIS A 40 -17.47 10.59 3.21
CA HIS A 40 -17.47 9.13 3.27
C HIS A 40 -16.38 8.59 2.34
N PRO A 41 -15.11 8.59 2.78
CA PRO A 41 -14.02 8.11 1.95
C PRO A 41 -14.03 6.57 1.87
N GLU A 42 -13.58 6.04 0.74
CA GLU A 42 -13.47 4.59 0.54
C GLU A 42 -12.04 4.11 0.83
N ILE A 43 -11.90 2.90 1.40
CA ILE A 43 -10.59 2.32 1.73
C ILE A 43 -10.44 0.91 1.12
N PRO A 44 -10.39 0.76 -0.22
CA PRO A 44 -10.15 -0.53 -0.84
C PRO A 44 -8.74 -1.05 -0.54
N ARG A 45 -8.65 -2.37 -0.35
CA ARG A 45 -7.37 -3.10 -0.31
C ARG A 45 -6.86 -3.29 -1.74
N MET A 46 -5.63 -2.88 -1.99
CA MET A 46 -5.00 -3.00 -3.31
C MET A 46 -4.22 -4.32 -3.43
N HIS A 47 -3.51 -4.72 -2.36
CA HIS A 47 -2.68 -5.92 -2.37
C HIS A 47 -2.48 -6.45 -0.94
N THR A 48 -2.30 -7.77 -0.83
CA THR A 48 -1.82 -8.45 0.38
C THR A 48 -0.68 -9.36 -0.01
N PHE A 49 0.39 -9.33 0.77
CA PHE A 49 1.53 -10.21 0.61
C PHE A 49 1.32 -11.48 1.42
N ASP A 50 1.30 -12.64 0.75
CA ASP A 50 1.15 -13.93 1.43
C ASP A 50 2.44 -14.37 2.14
N ASN A 51 3.58 -13.81 1.74
CA ASN A 51 4.92 -14.14 2.24
C ASN A 51 5.49 -13.10 3.22
N ALA A 52 4.67 -12.18 3.74
CA ALA A 52 5.06 -11.18 4.72
C ALA A 52 3.96 -10.99 5.77
N THR A 53 4.35 -10.72 7.02
CA THR A 53 3.39 -10.41 8.09
C THR A 53 3.22 -8.92 8.30
N GLY A 54 4.10 -8.10 7.70
CA GLY A 54 4.06 -6.66 7.86
C GLY A 54 4.73 -5.81 6.79
N LEU A 55 4.34 -4.53 6.75
CA LEU A 55 4.95 -3.49 5.92
C LEU A 55 5.50 -2.34 6.79
N THR A 56 6.70 -1.85 6.47
CA THR A 56 7.45 -0.94 7.36
C THR A 56 7.59 0.48 6.81
N GLY A 57 7.31 0.68 5.52
CA GLY A 57 7.52 1.95 4.86
C GLY A 57 6.93 1.99 3.46
N VAL A 58 6.69 3.20 2.97
CA VAL A 58 6.29 3.49 1.60
C VAL A 58 6.99 4.77 1.13
N ALA A 59 7.44 4.78 -0.13
CA ALA A 59 8.01 5.96 -0.76
C ALA A 59 7.60 6.02 -2.23
N GLU A 60 7.37 7.22 -2.76
CA GLU A 60 7.18 7.43 -4.20
C GLU A 60 8.56 7.55 -4.88
N THR A 61 8.80 6.76 -5.91
CA THR A 61 10.07 6.78 -6.67
C THR A 61 9.96 7.57 -7.97
N LYS A 62 8.75 7.65 -8.52
CA LYS A 62 8.33 8.51 -9.66
C LYS A 62 6.81 8.64 -9.60
N SER A 63 6.26 9.66 -10.26
CA SER A 63 4.81 9.92 -10.27
C SER A 63 3.97 8.64 -10.51
N GLY A 64 3.20 8.23 -9.51
CA GLY A 64 2.31 7.06 -9.57
C GLY A 64 3.01 5.71 -9.37
N THR A 65 4.30 5.69 -9.01
CA THR A 65 5.06 4.49 -8.69
C THR A 65 5.64 4.57 -7.29
N PHE A 66 5.36 3.54 -6.50
CA PHE A 66 5.73 3.48 -5.10
C PHE A 66 6.57 2.25 -4.83
N VAL A 67 7.43 2.34 -3.83
CA VAL A 67 8.12 1.20 -3.24
C VAL A 67 7.62 1.01 -1.82
N VAL A 68 7.47 -0.25 -1.43
CA VAL A 68 7.16 -0.64 -0.04
C VAL A 68 8.20 -1.65 0.45
N LEU A 69 8.42 -1.64 1.76
CA LEU A 69 9.24 -2.63 2.45
C LEU A 69 8.32 -3.63 3.14
N ALA A 70 8.40 -4.90 2.73
CA ALA A 70 7.69 -6.01 3.35
C ALA A 70 8.67 -6.83 4.20
N ALA A 71 8.22 -7.38 5.32
CA ALA A 71 9.04 -8.23 6.18
C ALA A 71 8.19 -9.23 6.98
N GLN A 72 8.88 -10.24 7.51
CA GLN A 72 8.35 -11.10 8.57
C GLN A 72 8.60 -10.43 9.93
N PHE A 73 7.62 -10.50 10.82
CA PHE A 73 7.65 -9.91 12.16
C PHE A 73 7.24 -10.94 13.19
N LYS A 74 7.98 -11.04 14.29
CA LYS A 74 7.60 -11.84 15.47
C LYS A 74 6.64 -11.08 16.39
N GLY A 75 6.69 -9.75 16.33
CA GLY A 75 5.86 -8.82 17.08
C GLY A 75 6.06 -7.39 16.54
N GLU A 76 5.28 -6.45 17.05
CA GLU A 76 5.39 -5.04 16.64
C GLU A 76 6.81 -4.52 16.93
N GLY A 77 7.48 -4.02 15.88
CA GLY A 77 8.87 -3.54 16.00
C GLY A 77 9.94 -4.62 16.11
N ASP A 78 9.60 -5.91 15.95
CA ASP A 78 10.55 -7.05 15.98
C ASP A 78 10.57 -7.78 14.62
N PRO A 79 11.26 -7.22 13.60
CA PRO A 79 11.39 -7.86 12.30
C PRO A 79 12.34 -9.06 12.37
N VAL A 80 12.03 -10.13 11.63
CA VAL A 80 12.92 -11.29 11.46
C VAL A 80 14.10 -10.85 10.57
N PRO A 81 15.35 -10.96 11.03
CA PRO A 81 16.52 -10.59 10.23
C PRO A 81 16.57 -11.34 8.89
N GLY A 82 16.97 -10.66 7.81
CA GLY A 82 17.06 -11.25 6.47
C GLY A 82 15.73 -11.55 5.79
N SER A 83 14.59 -11.08 6.33
CA SER A 83 13.26 -11.30 5.76
C SER A 83 12.71 -10.13 4.95
N PHE A 84 13.47 -9.04 4.84
CA PHE A 84 12.99 -7.85 4.16
C PHE A 84 12.97 -8.04 2.64
N GLU A 85 11.92 -7.56 2.01
CA GLU A 85 11.76 -7.53 0.57
C GLU A 85 11.33 -6.13 0.13
N VAL A 86 11.91 -5.65 -0.96
CA VAL A 86 11.51 -4.38 -1.59
C VAL A 86 10.57 -4.68 -2.75
N TRP A 87 9.40 -4.05 -2.76
CA TRP A 87 8.38 -4.25 -3.79
C TRP A 87 7.99 -2.93 -4.44
N GLU A 88 7.82 -2.95 -5.76
CA GLU A 88 7.30 -1.82 -6.54
C GLU A 88 5.80 -1.98 -6.81
N PHE A 89 5.08 -0.87 -6.70
CA PHE A 89 3.69 -0.69 -7.07
C PHE A 89 3.59 0.37 -8.14
N SER A 90 3.12 0.00 -9.33
CA SER A 90 2.87 0.93 -10.42
C SER A 90 1.37 1.12 -10.61
N PHE A 91 0.88 2.33 -10.32
CA PHE A 91 -0.49 2.73 -10.59
C PHE A 91 -0.52 3.40 -11.97
N SER A 92 -1.17 2.77 -12.96
CA SER A 92 -1.35 3.42 -14.25
C SER A 92 -2.18 4.68 -14.06
N SER A 93 -1.67 5.82 -14.54
CA SER A 93 -2.47 7.02 -14.69
C SER A 93 -3.49 6.79 -15.80
N SER A 94 -4.64 6.19 -15.51
CA SER A 94 -5.79 6.41 -16.37
C SER A 94 -6.16 7.88 -16.19
N LEU A 95 -5.77 8.74 -17.13
CA LEU A 95 -6.40 10.04 -17.28
C LEU A 95 -7.91 9.81 -17.25
N PRO A 96 -8.71 10.64 -16.56
CA PRO A 96 -10.15 10.47 -16.54
C PRO A 96 -10.70 10.73 -17.94
N SER A 97 -10.75 9.69 -18.78
CA SER A 97 -11.50 9.74 -20.01
C SER A 97 -12.97 9.73 -19.62
N SER A 98 -13.62 10.87 -19.81
CA SER A 98 -15.07 11.01 -19.78
C SER A 98 -15.74 9.79 -20.43
N LYS A 99 -16.57 9.10 -19.63
CA LYS A 99 -17.41 7.93 -19.90
C LYS A 99 -16.84 6.56 -19.50
N SER A 100 -17.69 5.85 -18.75
CA SER A 100 -17.55 4.50 -18.18
C SER A 100 -16.96 4.49 -16.78
N GLY A 101 -17.76 4.05 -15.80
CA GLY A 101 -17.38 3.94 -14.39
C GLY A 101 -16.04 3.23 -14.23
N GLY A 102 -15.08 3.96 -13.66
CA GLY A 102 -13.70 3.54 -13.57
C GLY A 102 -13.55 2.38 -12.61
N ILE A 103 -13.38 1.17 -13.15
CA ILE A 103 -12.64 0.13 -12.44
C ILE A 103 -11.21 0.67 -12.36
N GLU A 104 -10.85 1.25 -11.21
CA GLU A 104 -9.44 1.52 -10.93
C GLU A 104 -8.70 0.19 -11.02
N SER A 105 -7.75 0.12 -11.95
CA SER A 105 -6.94 -1.06 -12.16
C SER A 105 -6.11 -1.34 -10.91
N THR A 106 -6.23 -2.54 -10.34
CA THR A 106 -5.28 -3.08 -9.37
C THR A 106 -3.85 -2.71 -9.80
N PRO A 107 -3.01 -2.12 -8.93
CA PRO A 107 -1.66 -1.74 -9.31
C PRO A 107 -0.92 -2.97 -9.82
N SER A 108 -0.05 -2.78 -10.81
CA SER A 108 0.92 -3.83 -11.11
C SER A 108 1.96 -3.86 -10.00
N THR A 109 2.32 -5.07 -9.58
CA THR A 109 3.25 -5.31 -8.48
C THR A 109 4.43 -6.13 -8.98
N ARG A 110 5.63 -5.82 -8.50
CA ARG A 110 6.82 -6.64 -8.71
C ARG A 110 7.78 -6.57 -7.54
N LYS A 111 8.39 -7.69 -7.18
CA LYS A 111 9.52 -7.71 -6.26
C LYS A 111 10.73 -7.10 -6.97
N ILE A 112 11.40 -6.15 -6.32
CA ILE A 112 12.63 -5.54 -6.81
C ILE A 112 13.83 -6.37 -6.34
N THR A 113 13.92 -6.62 -5.03
CA THR A 113 15.07 -7.29 -4.43
C THR A 113 14.77 -7.76 -3.00
N ASP A 114 15.58 -8.69 -2.51
CA ASP A 114 15.71 -8.99 -1.08
C ASP A 114 16.59 -7.93 -0.43
N PHE A 115 16.20 -7.45 0.75
CA PHE A 115 16.97 -6.50 1.53
C PHE A 115 17.52 -7.22 2.79
N PRO A 116 18.83 -7.09 3.07
CA PRO A 116 19.47 -7.79 4.18
C PRO A 116 18.92 -7.38 5.56
#